data_AF-A0A3E0Q5Z6-F1
#
_entry.id   AF-A0A3E0Q5Z6-F1
#
_cell.length_a   1.000
_cell.length_b   1.000
_cell.length_c   1.000
_cell.angle_alpha   90.00
_cell.angle_beta   90.00
_cell.angle_gamma   90.00
#
_symmetry.space_group_name_H-M   'P 1'
#
loop_
_entity.id
_entity.type
_entity.pdbx_description
1 polymer ?
#
loop_
_entity_poly.entity_id
_entity_poly.type
_entity_poly.pdbx_seq_one_letter_code
_entity_poly.pdbx_strand_id
1 'polypeptide(L)'
;MNTLSPHILRLRVVIVAALLLTIIHTCAPATLAGDNDAMNEQFEALAERFIDESPALSPVSATTLGDHRFDHELDEISKEARERRRTFLSDFLADVEQIDRAQLTRDNQVDYAFLRHELHKQLWRLDRLEEWAWNPVVYTQLAGSAIYGLTAREFAPAGERLAAVTSRLEQFPRLYEQIRQTLVPARVPRVHAETAAKQNDGVLSIIDNAVRPLMDELNEDEKARLEQAIELATEAVQQHQTWLDDELVPAAEGDFRLGPELYDEKLRFTLEGSLSRQEVRERAEFELRRVRAEMYEIARDVLKDGRTELALPDEPTREQQQQAIAAAIELAAADRPPRDGIVAAAEHSMEIATRFVREHDLITIPDDPMTIIIMPEFQRGVSVAYCDSPGPLEVGQQTYYAVAPLPEDWTDEQCTSFLREYNIRSIHNLTVHEAMPGHFLQLARSNRCPSRLRALLSSGVFVEGWACYTEQMMSEQGFLDRDPLMRLVTLKWYLRTISNAILDQSIHFDGIRRDEAMKLMMEDAFQEEREAAGKWTRAQLTSTQLSTYFVGVQQHFDLREAAREQWGDDFSLKRYNDAVTAHGSPPVRFVRSLVLGEPIPE
;
A
#
# COMPACT_ATOMS: atom_id res chain seq x y z
N MET A 1 -79.55 -8.74 16.91
CA MET A 1 -80.08 -9.20 18.22
C MET A 1 -79.13 -8.67 19.28
N ASN A 2 -79.36 -7.44 19.80
CA ASN A 2 -79.95 -7.14 21.11
C ASN A 2 -79.28 -7.97 22.22
N THR A 3 -78.54 -7.41 23.21
CA THR A 3 -78.98 -6.43 24.22
C THR A 3 -77.77 -5.86 25.02
N LEU A 4 -77.68 -4.52 25.17
CA LEU A 4 -77.76 -3.70 26.41
C LEU A 4 -76.57 -3.69 27.42
N SER A 5 -76.04 -2.46 27.60
CA SER A 5 -75.19 -1.86 28.68
C SER A 5 -75.95 -1.81 30.04
N PRO A 6 -75.50 -1.22 31.21
CA PRO A 6 -74.65 -0.03 31.40
C PRO A 6 -73.82 0.08 32.74
N HIS A 7 -73.13 1.22 32.89
CA HIS A 7 -72.94 2.04 34.11
C HIS A 7 -71.51 2.47 34.52
N ILE A 8 -71.32 3.77 34.26
CA ILE A 8 -70.36 4.78 34.72
C ILE A 8 -70.57 5.16 36.22
N LEU A 9 -69.48 5.59 36.90
CA LEU A 9 -69.33 6.87 37.66
C LEU A 9 -68.72 6.73 39.08
N ARG A 10 -67.69 7.54 39.38
CA ARG A 10 -67.61 8.49 40.54
C ARG A 10 -66.29 9.28 40.49
N LEU A 11 -66.35 10.60 40.24
CA LEU A 11 -66.29 11.74 41.21
C LEU A 11 -64.83 12.06 41.64
N ARG A 12 -64.26 13.27 41.68
CA ARG A 12 -64.76 14.67 41.79
C ARG A 12 -63.55 15.64 41.53
N VAL A 13 -63.65 16.65 40.65
CA VAL A 13 -63.84 18.12 40.94
C VAL A 13 -62.59 18.81 41.56
N VAL A 14 -61.74 19.54 40.81
CA VAL A 14 -61.83 20.92 40.22
C VAL A 14 -61.52 22.05 41.21
N ILE A 15 -60.49 22.87 40.94
CA ILE A 15 -60.38 24.33 41.20
C ILE A 15 -59.40 24.93 40.15
N VAL A 16 -59.88 25.62 39.10
CA VAL A 16 -59.96 27.10 38.84
C VAL A 16 -58.64 27.84 38.59
N ALA A 17 -58.55 28.47 37.39
CA ALA A 17 -58.06 29.85 37.08
C ALA A 17 -57.20 29.85 35.79
N ALA A 18 -57.74 30.31 34.67
CA ALA A 18 -57.67 31.70 34.18
C ALA A 18 -56.45 31.95 33.25
N LEU A 19 -56.76 32.28 32.00
CA LEU A 19 -55.87 32.63 30.90
C LEU A 19 -54.92 33.79 31.26
N LEU A 20 -53.64 33.62 30.91
CA LEU A 20 -52.71 34.68 30.57
C LEU A 20 -51.90 34.22 29.36
N LEU A 21 -52.02 34.96 28.25
CA LEU A 21 -51.16 34.83 27.07
C LEU A 21 -49.72 35.14 27.50
N THR A 22 -48.84 34.15 27.39
CA THR A 22 -47.40 34.36 27.29
C THR A 22 -46.96 34.04 25.87
N ILE A 23 -46.50 35.08 25.18
CA ILE A 23 -45.71 34.97 23.94
C ILE A 23 -44.43 34.22 24.32
N ILE A 24 -44.36 32.93 23.98
CA ILE A 24 -43.10 32.20 23.94
C ILE A 24 -42.56 32.42 22.54
N HIS A 25 -41.58 33.33 22.42
CA HIS A 25 -40.67 33.33 21.27
C HIS A 25 -39.97 31.97 21.26
N THR A 26 -40.42 31.07 20.39
CA THR A 26 -39.62 29.92 19.97
C THR A 26 -38.46 30.48 19.14
N CYS A 27 -37.34 30.78 19.80
CA CYS A 27 -36.06 30.86 19.14
C CYS A 27 -35.77 29.47 18.56
N ALA A 28 -36.01 29.32 17.26
CA ALA A 28 -35.47 28.19 16.52
C ALA A 28 -33.93 28.29 16.53
N PRO A 29 -33.19 27.17 16.62
CA PRO A 29 -31.74 27.21 16.48
C PRO A 29 -31.42 27.40 15.00
N ALA A 30 -31.49 28.64 14.52
CA ALA A 30 -30.98 29.03 13.21
C ALA A 30 -29.45 29.26 13.22
N THR A 31 -28.78 29.03 14.35
CA THR A 31 -27.33 29.23 14.52
C THR A 31 -26.49 27.98 14.21
N LEU A 32 -27.03 26.77 14.31
CA LEU A 32 -26.22 25.54 14.15
C LEU A 32 -25.87 25.20 12.69
N ALA A 33 -26.63 25.69 11.71
CA ALA A 33 -26.31 25.44 10.30
C ALA A 33 -25.17 26.37 9.81
N GLY A 34 -25.17 27.64 10.23
CA GLY A 34 -24.15 28.61 9.81
C GLY A 34 -22.78 28.41 10.46
N ASP A 35 -22.75 27.93 11.71
CA ASP A 35 -21.48 27.64 12.42
C ASP A 35 -20.78 26.39 11.85
N ASN A 36 -21.55 25.37 11.46
CA ASN A 36 -21.02 24.18 10.80
C ASN A 36 -20.41 24.52 9.43
N ASP A 37 -21.10 25.32 8.60
CA ASP A 37 -20.56 25.71 7.28
C ASP A 37 -19.23 26.48 7.43
N ALA A 38 -19.13 27.40 8.39
CA ALA A 38 -17.91 28.16 8.65
C ALA A 38 -16.72 27.28 9.10
N MET A 39 -16.95 26.28 9.97
CA MET A 39 -15.87 25.38 10.42
C MET A 39 -15.39 24.47 9.28
N ASN A 40 -16.30 24.01 8.42
CA ASN A 40 -15.93 23.25 7.23
C ASN A 40 -15.10 24.10 6.25
N GLU A 41 -15.53 25.33 5.96
CA GLU A 41 -14.77 26.26 5.11
C GLU A 41 -13.37 26.55 5.68
N GLN A 42 -13.26 26.72 7.00
CA GLN A 42 -11.97 26.94 7.67
C GLN A 42 -11.05 25.72 7.53
N PHE A 43 -11.57 24.51 7.75
CA PHE A 43 -10.80 23.29 7.59
C PHE A 43 -10.40 23.04 6.13
N GLU A 44 -11.32 23.23 5.18
CA GLU A 44 -11.06 23.07 3.75
C GLU A 44 -9.98 24.05 3.27
N ALA A 45 -10.01 25.31 3.72
CA ALA A 45 -8.96 26.27 3.42
C ALA A 45 -7.59 25.84 3.97
N LEU A 46 -7.57 25.23 5.16
CA LEU A 46 -6.34 24.69 5.76
C LEU A 46 -5.81 23.47 5.00
N ALA A 47 -6.70 22.56 4.60
CA ALA A 47 -6.36 21.39 3.79
C ALA A 47 -5.80 21.80 2.41
N GLU A 48 -6.45 22.74 1.73
CA GLU A 48 -5.98 23.26 0.45
C GLU A 48 -4.62 23.96 0.57
N ARG A 49 -4.39 24.72 1.65
CA ARG A 49 -3.07 25.31 1.93
C ARG A 49 -2.00 24.24 2.13
N PHE A 50 -2.32 23.16 2.85
CA PHE A 50 -1.39 22.04 3.02
C PHE A 50 -1.07 21.34 1.68
N ILE A 51 -2.09 21.11 0.84
CA ILE A 51 -1.93 20.50 -0.49
C ILE A 51 -1.07 21.40 -1.39
N ASP A 52 -1.22 22.72 -1.30
CA ASP A 52 -0.48 23.67 -2.12
C ASP A 52 1.00 23.81 -1.69
N GLU A 53 1.25 23.92 -0.38
CA GLU A 53 2.57 24.25 0.16
C GLU A 53 3.45 23.03 0.45
N SER A 54 2.87 21.89 0.85
CA SER A 54 3.65 20.72 1.26
C SER A 54 4.49 20.05 0.16
N PRO A 55 4.11 20.07 -1.14
CA PRO A 55 4.93 19.48 -2.21
C PRO A 55 6.29 20.17 -2.38
N ALA A 56 6.39 21.48 -2.12
CA ALA A 56 7.64 22.22 -2.20
C ALA A 56 8.74 21.72 -1.25
N LEU A 57 8.34 21.00 -0.19
CA LEU A 57 9.28 20.44 0.79
C LEU A 57 9.90 19.11 0.31
N SER A 58 9.36 18.50 -0.74
CA SER A 58 9.90 17.30 -1.37
C SER A 58 9.58 17.28 -2.87
N PRO A 59 10.34 18.03 -3.70
CA PRO A 59 10.12 18.14 -5.15
C PRO A 59 10.02 16.81 -5.89
N VAL A 60 10.82 15.80 -5.54
CA VAL A 60 10.77 14.49 -6.19
C VAL A 60 9.46 13.76 -5.86
N SER A 61 8.98 13.87 -4.62
CA SER A 61 7.67 13.35 -4.24
C SER A 61 6.54 14.13 -4.92
N ALA A 62 6.69 15.45 -5.11
CA ALA A 62 5.72 16.28 -5.84
C ALA A 62 5.50 15.77 -7.27
N THR A 63 6.58 15.48 -8.02
CA THR A 63 6.49 14.84 -9.33
C THR A 63 5.71 13.52 -9.29
N THR A 64 5.97 12.68 -8.27
CA THR A 64 5.29 11.37 -8.13
C THR A 64 3.79 11.54 -7.83
N LEU A 65 3.42 12.63 -7.18
CA LEU A 65 2.03 12.98 -6.90
C LEU A 65 1.30 13.55 -8.12
N GLY A 66 2.05 13.96 -9.16
CA GLY A 66 1.52 14.66 -10.33
C GLY A 66 1.59 16.19 -10.25
N ASP A 67 2.34 16.74 -9.28
CA ASP A 67 2.60 18.18 -9.16
C ASP A 67 3.95 18.54 -9.79
N HIS A 68 3.89 19.04 -11.01
CA HIS A 68 5.06 19.34 -11.84
C HIS A 68 5.66 20.74 -11.62
N ARG A 69 5.15 21.52 -10.66
CA ARG A 69 5.66 22.89 -10.38
C ARG A 69 7.13 22.91 -9.97
N PHE A 70 7.62 21.81 -9.40
CA PHE A 70 8.96 21.67 -8.82
C PHE A 70 9.83 20.63 -9.54
N ASP A 71 9.48 20.26 -10.78
CA ASP A 71 10.18 19.20 -11.53
C ASP A 71 11.67 19.50 -11.76
N HIS A 72 12.04 20.77 -11.80
CA HIS A 72 13.43 21.23 -11.95
C HIS A 72 14.23 21.24 -10.63
N GLU A 73 13.57 21.02 -9.49
CA GLU A 73 14.17 21.03 -8.16
C GLU A 73 14.45 19.61 -7.67
N LEU A 74 15.44 19.48 -6.78
CA LEU A 74 15.79 18.25 -6.09
C LEU A 74 15.74 18.50 -4.58
N ASP A 75 15.23 17.53 -3.83
CA ASP A 75 15.06 17.64 -2.38
C ASP A 75 16.31 18.19 -1.65
N GLU A 76 16.09 19.08 -0.68
CA GLU A 76 17.10 19.48 0.29
C GLU A 76 16.98 18.62 1.54
N ILE A 77 18.07 17.96 1.94
CA ILE A 77 18.05 17.02 3.07
C ILE A 77 18.96 17.47 4.21
N SER A 78 19.53 18.68 4.15
CA SER A 78 20.42 19.23 5.18
C SER A 78 19.70 19.40 6.52
N LYS A 79 20.46 19.66 7.59
CA LYS A 79 19.88 19.95 8.92
C LYS A 79 18.91 21.14 8.88
N GLU A 80 19.26 22.19 8.15
CA GLU A 80 18.44 23.38 7.99
C GLU A 80 17.14 23.07 7.25
N ALA A 81 17.19 22.23 6.21
CA ALA A 81 16.00 21.79 5.50
C ALA A 81 15.08 20.95 6.40
N ARG A 82 15.66 20.05 7.21
CA ARG A 82 14.90 19.28 8.21
C ARG A 82 14.23 20.18 9.25
N GLU A 83 14.90 21.22 9.74
CA GLU A 83 14.30 22.17 10.69
C GLU A 83 13.17 22.99 10.06
N ARG A 84 13.32 23.40 8.79
CA ARG A 84 12.23 24.06 8.04
C ARG A 84 11.03 23.14 7.88
N ARG A 85 11.24 21.87 7.51
CA ARG A 85 10.18 20.85 7.41
C ARG A 85 9.51 20.64 8.76
N ARG A 86 10.28 20.52 9.84
CA ARG A 86 9.77 20.36 11.20
C ARG A 86 8.87 21.54 11.62
N THR A 87 9.34 22.77 11.39
CA THR A 87 8.59 24.00 11.69
C THR A 87 7.29 24.06 10.91
N PHE A 88 7.34 23.81 9.59
CA PHE A 88 6.15 23.74 8.75
C PHE A 88 5.13 22.73 9.29
N LEU A 89 5.57 21.51 9.62
CA LEU A 89 4.68 20.46 10.13
C LEU A 89 4.09 20.80 11.51
N SER A 90 4.88 21.39 12.41
CA SER A 90 4.40 21.77 13.74
C SER A 90 3.41 22.92 13.69
N ASP A 91 3.65 23.91 12.84
CA ASP A 91 2.76 25.07 12.69
C ASP A 91 1.42 24.64 12.07
N PHE A 92 1.46 23.80 11.03
CA PHE A 92 0.25 23.22 10.46
C PHE A 92 -0.51 22.34 11.45
N LEU A 93 0.18 21.52 12.25
CA LEU A 93 -0.48 20.70 13.26
C LEU A 93 -1.18 21.58 14.30
N ALA A 94 -0.53 22.66 14.77
CA ALA A 94 -1.14 23.61 15.70
C ALA A 94 -2.39 24.26 15.10
N ASP A 95 -2.39 24.63 13.83
CA ASP A 95 -3.56 25.17 13.12
C ASP A 95 -4.68 24.12 12.98
N VAL A 96 -4.34 22.88 12.62
CA VAL A 96 -5.31 21.78 12.53
C VAL A 96 -5.95 21.53 13.90
N GLU A 97 -5.18 21.53 14.99
CA GLU A 97 -5.68 21.30 16.34
C GLU A 97 -6.65 22.39 16.85
N GLN A 98 -6.76 23.55 16.19
CA GLN A 98 -7.78 24.57 16.49
C GLN A 98 -9.16 24.27 15.89
N ILE A 99 -9.26 23.35 14.94
CA ILE A 99 -10.53 23.01 14.28
C ILE A 99 -11.40 22.18 15.23
N ASP A 100 -12.63 22.64 15.47
CA ASP A 100 -13.62 21.87 16.22
C ASP A 100 -14.21 20.77 15.33
N ARG A 101 -13.62 19.57 15.44
CA ARG A 101 -14.04 18.37 14.71
C ARG A 101 -15.54 18.06 14.83
N ALA A 102 -16.19 18.42 15.95
CA ALA A 102 -17.60 18.11 16.16
C ALA A 102 -18.53 18.93 15.24
N GLN A 103 -18.05 20.05 14.70
CA GLN A 103 -18.79 20.92 13.78
C GLN A 103 -18.50 20.62 12.30
N LEU A 104 -17.56 19.70 12.02
CA LEU A 104 -17.26 19.25 10.66
C LEU A 104 -18.33 18.30 10.12
N THR A 105 -18.51 18.32 8.80
CA THR A 105 -19.22 17.26 8.09
C THR A 105 -18.51 15.92 8.28
N ARG A 106 -19.21 14.81 8.04
CA ARG A 106 -18.63 13.46 8.17
C ARG A 106 -17.41 13.26 7.26
N ASP A 107 -17.46 13.78 6.03
CA ASP A 107 -16.32 13.74 5.11
C ASP A 107 -15.14 14.55 5.66
N ASN A 108 -15.38 15.77 6.15
CA ASN A 108 -14.31 16.59 6.72
C ASN A 108 -13.80 16.05 8.07
N GLN A 109 -14.58 15.29 8.83
CA GLN A 109 -14.09 14.57 10.01
C GLN A 109 -13.05 13.50 9.65
N VAL A 110 -13.22 12.83 8.50
CA VAL A 110 -12.24 11.86 7.98
C VAL A 110 -10.99 12.58 7.51
N ASP A 111 -11.15 13.63 6.69
CA ASP A 111 -10.03 14.40 6.12
C ASP A 111 -9.21 15.07 7.24
N TYR A 112 -9.88 15.61 8.25
CA TYR A 112 -9.27 16.14 9.47
C TYR A 112 -8.43 15.09 10.20
N ALA A 113 -9.03 13.92 10.48
CA ALA A 113 -8.35 12.86 11.21
C ALA A 113 -7.14 12.34 10.44
N PHE A 114 -7.25 12.28 9.10
CA PHE A 114 -6.19 11.79 8.23
C PHE A 114 -5.01 12.78 8.16
N LEU A 115 -5.28 14.08 7.97
CA LEU A 115 -4.25 15.12 7.97
C LEU A 115 -3.55 15.21 9.33
N ARG A 116 -4.31 15.22 10.43
CA ARG A 116 -3.75 15.23 11.78
C ARG A 116 -2.83 14.02 12.02
N HIS A 117 -3.26 12.83 11.60
CA HIS A 117 -2.44 11.62 11.68
C HIS A 117 -1.15 11.73 10.87
N GLU A 118 -1.23 12.21 9.64
CA GLU A 118 -0.05 12.40 8.77
C GLU A 118 0.95 13.37 9.39
N LEU A 119 0.50 14.51 9.92
CA LEU A 119 1.36 15.51 10.56
C LEU A 119 2.08 14.93 11.78
N HIS A 120 1.36 14.21 12.67
CA HIS A 120 1.99 13.53 13.80
C HIS A 120 2.97 12.45 13.36
N LYS A 121 2.64 11.67 12.33
CA LYS A 121 3.52 10.62 11.80
C LYS A 121 4.82 11.23 11.26
N GLN A 122 4.74 12.32 10.49
CA GLN A 122 5.90 13.00 9.92
C GLN A 122 6.79 13.62 11.00
N LEU A 123 6.20 14.30 12.00
CA LEU A 123 6.94 14.82 13.15
C LEU A 123 7.63 13.70 13.94
N TRP A 124 6.93 12.59 14.22
CA TRP A 124 7.52 11.44 14.87
C TRP A 124 8.66 10.80 14.06
N ARG A 125 8.52 10.72 12.73
CA ARG A 125 9.60 10.23 11.86
C ARG A 125 10.84 11.12 11.93
N LEU A 126 10.66 12.43 12.00
CA LEU A 126 11.76 13.41 12.09
C LEU A 126 12.43 13.40 13.47
N ASP A 127 11.65 13.40 14.54
CA ASP A 127 12.12 13.66 15.91
C ASP A 127 12.45 12.38 16.70
N ARG A 128 11.84 11.24 16.33
CA ARG A 128 11.90 10.00 17.14
C ARG A 128 12.47 8.82 16.38
N LEU A 129 11.96 8.52 15.19
CA LEU A 129 12.49 7.42 14.37
C LEU A 129 13.84 7.78 13.76
N GLU A 130 13.98 9.04 13.32
CA GLU A 130 15.17 9.61 12.69
C GLU A 130 15.71 8.73 11.54
N GLU A 131 14.83 8.17 10.71
CA GLU A 131 15.20 7.28 9.60
C GLU A 131 16.20 7.95 8.65
N TRP A 132 16.12 9.28 8.53
CA TRP A 132 17.08 10.12 7.81
C TRP A 132 18.54 9.93 8.29
N ALA A 133 18.79 9.55 9.54
CA ALA A 133 20.13 9.43 10.10
C ALA A 133 20.78 8.04 9.89
N TRP A 134 19.97 6.99 9.74
CA TRP A 134 20.46 5.61 9.82
C TRP A 134 20.07 4.73 8.63
N ASN A 135 19.16 5.18 7.76
CA ASN A 135 18.72 4.39 6.61
C ASN A 135 19.25 5.00 5.29
N PRO A 136 20.39 4.54 4.76
CA PRO A 136 20.92 5.05 3.48
C PRO A 136 20.03 4.72 2.27
N VAL A 137 19.19 3.67 2.35
CA VAL A 137 18.36 3.21 1.22
C VAL A 137 17.32 4.27 0.81
N VAL A 138 16.84 5.10 1.74
CA VAL A 138 15.89 6.19 1.41
C VAL A 138 16.50 7.19 0.43
N TYR A 139 17.82 7.37 0.46
CA TYR A 139 18.52 8.30 -0.41
C TYR A 139 18.82 7.70 -1.78
N THR A 140 19.11 6.39 -1.85
CA THR A 140 19.22 5.69 -3.14
C THR A 140 17.89 5.71 -3.89
N GLN A 141 16.78 5.50 -3.17
CA GLN A 141 15.42 5.63 -3.73
C GLN A 141 15.12 7.04 -4.21
N LEU A 142 15.49 8.07 -3.43
CA LEU A 142 15.33 9.48 -3.82
C LEU A 142 16.10 9.80 -5.11
N ALA A 143 17.37 9.40 -5.22
CA ALA A 143 18.19 9.64 -6.40
C ALA A 143 17.63 8.96 -7.66
N GLY A 144 17.19 7.70 -7.55
CA GLY A 144 16.56 6.99 -8.68
C GLY A 144 15.22 7.62 -9.09
N SER A 145 14.37 7.95 -8.12
CA SER A 145 13.04 8.54 -8.36
C SER A 145 13.13 9.94 -8.98
N ALA A 146 14.19 10.69 -8.66
CA ALA A 146 14.43 12.02 -9.22
C ALA A 146 14.50 12.03 -10.76
N ILE A 147 14.96 10.92 -11.36
CA ILE A 147 15.07 10.74 -12.82
C ILE A 147 13.86 9.97 -13.35
N TYR A 148 13.52 8.85 -12.71
CA TYR A 148 12.48 7.96 -13.21
C TYR A 148 11.11 8.64 -13.28
N GLY A 149 10.72 9.41 -12.25
CA GLY A 149 9.41 10.07 -12.23
C GLY A 149 9.18 11.03 -13.42
N LEU A 150 10.25 11.61 -13.97
CA LEU A 150 10.19 12.52 -15.12
C LEU A 150 10.24 11.80 -16.47
N THR A 151 10.70 10.55 -16.50
CA THR A 151 10.94 9.80 -17.74
C THR A 151 9.92 8.69 -17.98
N ALA A 152 9.33 8.15 -16.91
CA ALA A 152 8.39 7.02 -16.98
C ALA A 152 7.07 7.34 -17.69
N ARG A 153 6.60 8.59 -17.65
CA ARG A 153 5.31 9.02 -18.22
C ARG A 153 5.47 10.26 -19.10
N GLU A 154 4.61 10.33 -20.12
CA GLU A 154 4.56 11.43 -21.09
C GLU A 154 3.56 12.53 -20.65
N PHE A 155 3.74 13.07 -19.44
CA PHE A 155 2.89 14.15 -18.94
C PHE A 155 3.17 15.52 -19.62
N ALA A 156 4.34 15.66 -20.24
CA ALA A 156 4.79 16.85 -20.98
C ALA A 156 5.69 16.45 -22.17
N PRO A 157 5.94 17.34 -23.14
CA PRO A 157 6.87 17.09 -24.25
C PRO A 157 8.25 16.62 -23.75
N ALA A 158 8.90 15.74 -24.50
CA ALA A 158 10.17 15.13 -24.08
C ALA A 158 11.25 16.17 -23.72
N GLY A 159 11.37 17.24 -24.51
CA GLY A 159 12.31 18.32 -24.22
C GLY A 159 12.10 19.02 -22.88
N GLU A 160 10.84 19.25 -22.48
CA GLU A 160 10.51 19.86 -21.19
C GLU A 160 10.88 18.94 -20.02
N ARG A 161 10.53 17.65 -20.13
CA ARG A 161 10.87 16.63 -19.13
C ARG A 161 12.38 16.44 -19.02
N LEU A 162 13.10 16.41 -20.14
CA LEU A 162 14.55 16.30 -20.15
C LEU A 162 15.25 17.55 -19.61
N ALA A 163 14.67 18.74 -19.78
CA ALA A 163 15.19 19.95 -19.14
C ALA A 163 15.07 19.87 -17.61
N ALA A 164 13.97 19.33 -17.08
CA ALA A 164 13.81 19.07 -15.65
C ALA A 164 14.80 18.00 -15.16
N VAL A 165 14.98 16.90 -15.88
CA VAL A 165 16.00 15.88 -15.58
C VAL A 165 17.40 16.52 -15.53
N THR A 166 17.74 17.33 -16.52
CA THR A 166 19.03 18.05 -16.59
C THR A 166 19.24 18.88 -15.32
N SER A 167 18.24 19.69 -14.92
CA SER A 167 18.33 20.51 -13.72
C SER A 167 18.46 19.69 -12.42
N ARG A 168 17.89 18.50 -12.35
CA ARG A 168 18.07 17.59 -11.19
C ARG A 168 19.45 16.95 -11.18
N LEU A 169 19.95 16.49 -12.32
CA LEU A 169 21.29 15.90 -12.46
C LEU A 169 22.38 16.91 -12.07
N GLU A 170 22.21 18.19 -12.43
CA GLU A 170 23.08 19.29 -12.02
C GLU A 170 23.17 19.45 -10.48
N GLN A 171 22.17 18.97 -9.74
CA GLN A 171 22.10 19.05 -8.28
C GLN A 171 22.57 17.77 -7.56
N PHE A 172 22.88 16.69 -8.27
CA PHE A 172 23.35 15.44 -7.66
C PHE A 172 24.60 15.61 -6.78
N PRO A 173 25.63 16.40 -7.15
CA PRO A 173 26.76 16.64 -6.26
C PRO A 173 26.35 17.21 -4.89
N ARG A 174 25.38 18.15 -4.87
CA ARG A 174 24.82 18.69 -3.62
C ARG A 174 24.11 17.61 -2.82
N LEU A 175 23.25 16.82 -3.48
CA LEU A 175 22.50 15.76 -2.81
C LEU A 175 23.44 14.76 -2.13
N TYR A 176 24.40 14.19 -2.87
CA TYR A 176 25.32 13.19 -2.33
C TYR A 176 26.23 13.73 -1.22
N GLU A 177 26.62 15.00 -1.29
CA GLU A 177 27.33 15.64 -0.17
C GLU A 177 26.45 15.77 1.07
N GLN A 178 25.20 16.21 0.91
CA GLN A 178 24.26 16.29 2.03
C GLN A 178 23.92 14.90 2.63
N ILE A 179 23.90 13.84 1.82
CA ILE A 179 23.70 12.45 2.29
C ILE A 179 24.84 12.08 3.25
N ARG A 180 26.09 12.27 2.82
CA ARG A 180 27.29 11.95 3.62
C ARG A 180 27.35 12.73 4.93
N GLN A 181 26.87 13.98 4.93
CA GLN A 181 26.80 14.81 6.13
C GLN A 181 25.63 14.46 7.06
N THR A 182 24.58 13.81 6.53
CA THR A 182 23.34 13.53 7.26
C THR A 182 23.36 12.15 7.92
N LEU A 183 23.90 11.14 7.24
CA LEU A 183 24.00 9.79 7.78
C LEU A 183 24.98 9.74 8.96
N VAL A 184 24.64 8.92 9.95
CA VAL A 184 25.49 8.64 11.11
C VAL A 184 25.94 7.17 10.99
N PRO A 185 27.13 6.87 10.45
CA PRO A 185 27.51 5.51 10.05
C PRO A 185 27.34 4.46 11.16
N ALA A 186 27.70 4.77 12.40
CA ALA A 186 27.56 3.86 13.53
C ALA A 186 26.10 3.46 13.86
N ARG A 187 25.11 4.25 13.43
CA ARG A 187 23.68 3.94 13.58
C ARG A 187 23.12 3.12 12.42
N VAL A 188 23.83 3.05 11.31
CA VAL A 188 23.35 2.41 10.08
C VAL A 188 23.50 0.89 10.22
N PRO A 189 22.43 0.11 10.02
CA PRO A 189 22.56 -1.34 10.00
C PRO A 189 23.35 -1.81 8.79
N ARG A 190 24.19 -2.83 8.99
CA ARG A 190 25.06 -3.37 7.94
C ARG A 190 24.29 -3.75 6.67
N VAL A 191 23.14 -4.40 6.83
CA VAL A 191 22.28 -4.82 5.70
C VAL A 191 21.77 -3.63 4.88
N HIS A 192 21.47 -2.48 5.50
CA HIS A 192 21.06 -1.27 4.79
C HIS A 192 22.23 -0.63 4.06
N ALA A 193 23.42 -0.56 4.68
CA ALA A 193 24.61 -0.03 4.03
C ALA A 193 25.02 -0.86 2.81
N GLU A 194 25.06 -2.18 2.95
CA GLU A 194 25.36 -3.09 1.83
C GLU A 194 24.30 -3.03 0.72
N THR A 195 23.04 -2.82 1.08
CA THR A 195 21.97 -2.66 0.09
C THR A 195 22.12 -1.35 -0.69
N ALA A 196 22.39 -0.24 0.02
CA ALA A 196 22.64 1.05 -0.63
C ALA A 196 23.86 0.98 -1.57
N ALA A 197 24.97 0.36 -1.12
CA ALA A 197 26.17 0.14 -1.93
C ALA A 197 25.89 -0.70 -3.19
N LYS A 198 25.02 -1.71 -3.10
CA LYS A 198 24.62 -2.53 -4.26
C LYS A 198 23.72 -1.79 -5.25
N GLN A 199 22.93 -0.82 -4.77
CA GLN A 199 21.90 -0.15 -5.57
C GLN A 199 22.35 1.19 -6.16
N ASN A 200 23.37 1.83 -5.60
CA ASN A 200 23.77 3.19 -5.96
C ASN A 200 24.15 3.33 -7.45
N ASP A 201 24.94 2.41 -8.00
CA ASP A 201 25.28 2.41 -9.44
C ASP A 201 24.05 2.19 -10.34
N GLY A 202 22.99 1.59 -9.82
CA GLY A 202 21.72 1.40 -10.53
C GLY A 202 21.07 2.73 -10.97
N VAL A 203 21.38 3.85 -10.31
CA VAL A 203 20.92 5.18 -10.73
C VAL A 203 21.41 5.54 -12.14
N LEU A 204 22.62 5.13 -12.52
CA LEU A 204 23.19 5.39 -13.84
C LEU A 204 22.48 4.58 -14.94
N SER A 205 22.03 3.37 -14.62
CA SER A 205 21.26 2.55 -15.55
C SER A 205 19.94 3.22 -15.98
N ILE A 206 19.35 4.06 -15.10
CA ILE A 206 18.14 4.83 -15.43
C ILE A 206 18.46 5.87 -16.51
N ILE A 207 19.62 6.51 -16.45
CA ILE A 207 20.05 7.48 -17.44
C ILE A 207 20.19 6.79 -18.80
N ASP A 208 20.90 5.67 -18.85
CA ASP A 208 21.13 4.96 -20.11
C ASP A 208 19.83 4.41 -20.72
N ASN A 209 18.92 3.91 -19.90
CA ASN A 209 17.70 3.24 -20.37
C ASN A 209 16.49 4.17 -20.58
N ALA A 210 16.41 5.29 -19.85
CA ALA A 210 15.22 6.16 -19.85
C ALA A 210 15.50 7.61 -20.31
N VAL A 211 16.74 8.10 -20.18
CA VAL A 211 17.10 9.48 -20.57
C VAL A 211 17.70 9.49 -21.98
N ARG A 212 18.75 8.68 -22.22
CA ARG A 212 19.46 8.67 -23.51
C ARG A 212 18.57 8.42 -24.73
N PRO A 213 17.57 7.50 -24.69
CA PRO A 213 16.69 7.27 -25.84
C PRO A 213 15.85 8.49 -26.24
N LEU A 214 15.63 9.43 -25.33
CA LEU A 214 14.83 10.64 -25.55
C LEU A 214 15.67 11.84 -26.02
N MET A 215 17.01 11.75 -26.00
CA MET A 215 17.90 12.88 -26.29
C MET A 215 17.88 13.35 -27.75
N ASP A 216 17.36 12.54 -28.67
CA ASP A 216 17.21 12.93 -30.08
C ASP A 216 16.08 13.94 -30.30
N GLU A 217 15.25 14.18 -29.27
CA GLU A 217 14.23 15.24 -29.29
C GLU A 217 14.78 16.63 -28.90
N LEU A 218 16.04 16.69 -28.46
CA LEU A 218 16.68 17.93 -28.02
C LEU A 218 17.43 18.64 -29.14
N ASN A 219 17.56 19.97 -29.04
CA ASN A 219 18.51 20.69 -29.88
C ASN A 219 19.96 20.51 -29.37
N GLU A 220 20.95 20.92 -30.18
CA GLU A 220 22.38 20.71 -29.86
C GLU A 220 22.82 21.35 -28.53
N ASP A 221 22.30 22.53 -28.18
CA ASP A 221 22.66 23.21 -26.93
C ASP A 221 22.06 22.50 -25.71
N GLU A 222 20.81 22.06 -25.82
CA GLU A 222 20.12 21.25 -24.80
C GLU A 222 20.80 19.90 -24.60
N LYS A 223 21.17 19.22 -25.69
CA LYS A 223 21.88 17.94 -25.68
C LYS A 223 23.26 18.09 -25.02
N ALA A 224 23.99 19.16 -25.34
CA ALA A 224 25.29 19.45 -24.72
C ALA A 224 25.17 19.72 -23.21
N ARG A 225 24.15 20.48 -22.77
CA ARG A 225 23.90 20.71 -21.34
C ARG A 225 23.55 19.41 -20.61
N LEU A 226 22.69 18.58 -21.20
CA LEU A 226 22.30 17.30 -20.60
C LEU A 226 23.49 16.34 -20.50
N GLU A 227 24.34 16.20 -21.53
CA GLU A 227 25.55 15.37 -21.42
C GLU A 227 26.48 15.88 -20.31
N GLN A 228 26.68 17.19 -20.19
CA GLN A 228 27.47 17.76 -19.10
C GLN A 228 26.87 17.46 -17.71
N ALA A 229 25.54 17.53 -17.59
CA ALA A 229 24.84 17.20 -16.35
C ALA A 229 24.95 15.69 -16.03
N ILE A 230 24.91 14.82 -17.03
CA ILE A 230 25.12 13.38 -16.89
C ILE A 230 26.54 13.07 -16.43
N GLU A 231 27.56 13.72 -17.01
CA GLU A 231 28.95 13.57 -16.57
C GLU A 231 29.11 13.98 -15.10
N LEU A 232 28.57 15.14 -14.73
CA LEU A 232 28.61 15.64 -13.35
C LEU A 232 27.90 14.69 -12.36
N ALA A 233 26.73 14.19 -12.72
CA ALA A 233 25.98 13.24 -11.91
C ALA A 233 26.73 11.90 -11.79
N THR A 234 27.36 11.43 -12.86
CA THR A 234 28.15 10.19 -12.87
C THR A 234 29.33 10.28 -11.92
N GLU A 235 30.08 11.39 -11.95
CA GLU A 235 31.17 11.64 -11.01
C GLU A 235 30.68 11.65 -9.56
N ALA A 236 29.55 12.30 -9.29
CA ALA A 236 28.97 12.36 -7.95
C ALA A 236 28.52 10.98 -7.43
N VAL A 237 27.89 10.16 -8.29
CA VAL A 237 27.48 8.78 -7.96
C VAL A 237 28.71 7.92 -7.65
N GLN A 238 29.77 8.00 -8.45
CA GLN A 238 31.00 7.24 -8.24
C GLN A 238 31.74 7.66 -6.98
N GLN A 239 31.83 8.98 -6.72
CA GLN A 239 32.41 9.48 -5.47
C GLN A 239 31.60 8.98 -4.26
N HIS A 240 30.27 8.98 -4.36
CA HIS A 240 29.42 8.42 -3.31
C HIS A 240 29.61 6.91 -3.16
N GLN A 241 29.78 6.15 -4.24
CA GLN A 241 30.08 4.72 -4.20
C GLN A 241 31.37 4.45 -3.42
N THR A 242 32.44 5.20 -3.69
CA THR A 242 33.70 5.08 -2.92
C THR A 242 33.47 5.33 -1.43
N TRP A 243 32.66 6.35 -1.08
CA TRP A 243 32.31 6.60 0.33
C TRP A 243 31.47 5.47 0.95
N LEU A 244 30.52 4.90 0.20
CA LEU A 244 29.72 3.76 0.65
C LEU A 244 30.64 2.58 0.98
N ASP A 245 31.57 2.25 0.10
CA ASP A 245 32.45 1.09 0.21
C ASP A 245 33.57 1.27 1.25
N ASP A 246 34.18 2.46 1.31
CA ASP A 246 35.36 2.72 2.15
C ASP A 246 35.00 3.25 3.54
N GLU A 247 33.86 3.93 3.70
CA GLU A 247 33.46 4.56 4.98
C GLU A 247 32.17 4.00 5.55
N LEU A 248 31.05 4.06 4.83
CA LEU A 248 29.74 3.72 5.38
C LEU A 248 29.63 2.24 5.72
N VAL A 249 29.86 1.36 4.74
CA VAL A 249 29.75 -0.09 4.93
C VAL A 249 30.67 -0.53 6.06
N PRO A 250 31.99 -0.22 6.07
CA PRO A 250 32.88 -0.62 7.15
C PRO A 250 32.43 -0.15 8.54
N ALA A 251 31.90 1.07 8.66
CA ALA A 251 31.46 1.68 9.92
C ALA A 251 30.01 1.35 10.33
N ALA A 252 29.25 0.62 9.51
CA ALA A 252 27.86 0.26 9.79
C ALA A 252 27.76 -0.78 10.92
N GLU A 253 27.29 -0.35 12.08
CA GLU A 253 27.18 -1.13 13.33
C GLU A 253 25.76 -1.15 13.92
N GLY A 254 24.78 -0.50 13.28
CA GLY A 254 23.41 -0.44 13.75
C GLY A 254 22.69 -1.80 13.75
N ASP A 255 21.70 -1.97 14.62
CA ASP A 255 20.77 -3.09 14.54
C ASP A 255 19.60 -2.71 13.62
N PHE A 256 19.25 -3.61 12.69
CA PHE A 256 18.09 -3.42 11.82
C PHE A 256 16.76 -3.65 12.57
N ARG A 257 16.81 -4.25 13.76
CA ARG A 257 15.64 -4.42 14.62
C ARG A 257 15.34 -3.09 15.31
N LEU A 258 14.09 -2.62 15.17
CA LEU A 258 13.65 -1.39 15.83
C LEU A 258 13.58 -1.53 17.36
N GLY A 259 13.39 -2.75 17.85
CA GLY A 259 13.10 -3.02 19.25
C GLY A 259 11.62 -2.73 19.61
N PRO A 260 11.20 -3.15 20.82
CA PRO A 260 9.81 -3.12 21.25
C PRO A 260 9.11 -1.76 21.13
N GLU A 261 9.72 -0.71 21.68
CA GLU A 261 9.07 0.60 21.80
C GLU A 261 8.89 1.28 20.44
N LEU A 262 9.96 1.36 19.64
CA LEU A 262 9.90 1.99 18.32
C LEU A 262 9.05 1.18 17.34
N TYR A 263 9.03 -0.16 17.45
CA TYR A 263 8.17 -0.99 16.61
C TYR A 263 6.69 -0.76 16.92
N ASP A 264 6.28 -0.77 18.20
CA ASP A 264 4.88 -0.54 18.57
C ASP A 264 4.43 0.91 18.22
N GLU A 265 5.30 1.90 18.41
CA GLU A 265 5.06 3.29 17.98
C GLU A 265 4.87 3.39 16.46
N LYS A 266 5.79 2.80 15.67
CA LYS A 266 5.71 2.78 14.21
C LYS A 266 4.47 2.04 13.73
N LEU A 267 4.16 0.89 14.33
CA LEU A 267 3.03 0.06 13.94
C LEU A 267 1.72 0.80 14.14
N ARG A 268 1.57 1.55 15.24
CA ARG A 268 0.40 2.40 15.46
C ARG A 268 0.22 3.44 14.36
N PHE A 269 1.30 4.04 13.86
CA PHE A 269 1.23 4.97 12.73
C PHE A 269 0.92 4.28 11.41
N THR A 270 1.56 3.14 11.14
CA THR A 270 1.37 2.35 9.93
C THR A 270 -0.03 1.76 9.82
N LEU A 271 -0.59 1.27 10.93
CA LEU A 271 -1.95 0.72 11.00
C LEU A 271 -3.01 1.77 11.35
N GLU A 272 -2.63 3.05 11.43
CA GLU A 272 -3.54 4.16 11.68
C GLU A 272 -4.40 3.94 12.95
N GLY A 273 -3.77 3.38 13.99
CA GLY A 273 -4.35 3.09 15.30
C GLY A 273 -5.36 1.95 15.34
N SER A 274 -5.50 1.14 14.29
CA SER A 274 -6.61 0.18 14.19
C SER A 274 -6.47 -1.08 15.04
N LEU A 275 -5.25 -1.59 15.22
CA LEU A 275 -4.95 -2.82 15.98
C LEU A 275 -3.58 -2.70 16.66
N SER A 276 -3.47 -3.24 17.87
CA SER A 276 -2.19 -3.46 18.55
C SER A 276 -1.43 -4.63 17.93
N ARG A 277 -0.10 -4.68 18.14
CA ARG A 277 0.75 -5.80 17.73
C ARG A 277 0.23 -7.15 18.22
N GLN A 278 -0.25 -7.21 19.48
CA GLN A 278 -0.79 -8.44 20.05
C GLN A 278 -2.06 -8.89 19.33
N GLU A 279 -3.00 -7.97 19.06
CA GLU A 279 -4.21 -8.29 18.31
C GLU A 279 -3.89 -8.76 16.88
N VAL A 280 -2.89 -8.15 16.23
CA VAL A 280 -2.39 -8.60 14.92
C VAL A 280 -1.85 -10.02 15.00
N ARG A 281 -1.02 -10.34 16.00
CA ARG A 281 -0.47 -11.69 16.22
C ARG A 281 -1.58 -12.72 16.41
N GLU A 282 -2.50 -12.45 17.34
CA GLU A 282 -3.57 -13.40 17.70
C GLU A 282 -4.47 -13.70 16.49
N ARG A 283 -4.85 -12.68 15.73
CA ARG A 283 -5.61 -12.84 14.49
C ARG A 283 -4.82 -13.62 13.44
N ALA A 284 -3.54 -13.30 13.23
CA ALA A 284 -2.71 -13.97 12.23
C ALA A 284 -2.50 -15.46 12.57
N GLU A 285 -2.24 -15.80 13.82
CA GLU A 285 -2.09 -17.20 14.25
C GLU A 285 -3.40 -18.00 14.15
N PHE A 286 -4.53 -17.35 14.43
CA PHE A 286 -5.84 -17.95 14.23
C PHE A 286 -6.08 -18.25 12.73
N GLU A 287 -5.86 -17.26 11.86
CA GLU A 287 -6.04 -17.40 10.42
C GLU A 287 -5.08 -18.42 9.81
N LEU A 288 -3.83 -18.48 10.27
CA LEU A 288 -2.86 -19.50 9.85
C LEU A 288 -3.41 -20.92 10.05
N ARG A 289 -4.00 -21.20 11.21
CA ARG A 289 -4.62 -22.51 11.49
C ARG A 289 -5.86 -22.76 10.65
N ARG A 290 -6.75 -21.76 10.54
CA ARG A 290 -8.01 -21.85 9.79
C ARG A 290 -7.75 -22.12 8.30
N VAL A 291 -6.86 -21.33 7.69
CA VAL A 291 -6.52 -21.45 6.27
C VAL A 291 -5.86 -22.78 5.97
N ARG A 292 -4.93 -23.26 6.82
CA ARG A 292 -4.32 -24.58 6.63
C ARG A 292 -5.35 -25.72 6.74
N ALA A 293 -6.36 -25.59 7.59
CA ALA A 293 -7.45 -26.56 7.64
C ALA A 293 -8.27 -26.54 6.33
N GLU A 294 -8.58 -25.37 5.78
CA GLU A 294 -9.26 -25.25 4.48
C GLU A 294 -8.43 -25.82 3.32
N MET A 295 -7.13 -25.50 3.28
CA MET A 295 -6.20 -26.07 2.30
C MET A 295 -6.11 -27.59 2.39
N TYR A 296 -6.23 -28.15 3.59
CA TYR A 296 -6.25 -29.61 3.77
C TYR A 296 -7.48 -30.24 3.13
N GLU A 297 -8.68 -29.70 3.34
CA GLU A 297 -9.89 -30.23 2.71
C GLU A 297 -9.79 -30.20 1.18
N ILE A 298 -9.28 -29.09 0.62
CA ILE A 298 -9.00 -29.01 -0.82
C ILE A 298 -7.97 -30.05 -1.24
N ALA A 299 -6.90 -30.22 -0.46
CA ALA A 299 -5.86 -31.22 -0.75
C ALA A 299 -6.44 -32.64 -0.78
N ARG A 300 -7.34 -32.99 0.14
CA ARG A 300 -8.03 -34.28 0.14
C ARG A 300 -8.83 -34.49 -1.14
N ASP A 301 -9.53 -33.45 -1.57
CA ASP A 301 -10.36 -33.50 -2.76
C ASP A 301 -9.55 -33.62 -4.06
N VAL A 302 -8.43 -32.90 -4.18
CA VAL A 302 -7.61 -32.96 -5.40
C VAL A 302 -6.69 -34.18 -5.45
N LEU A 303 -6.37 -34.79 -4.32
CA LEU A 303 -5.49 -35.96 -4.23
C LEU A 303 -6.22 -37.31 -4.21
N LYS A 304 -7.56 -37.32 -4.20
CA LYS A 304 -8.35 -38.55 -4.31
C LYS A 304 -8.13 -39.28 -5.64
N ASP A 305 -8.76 -40.45 -5.77
CA ASP A 305 -8.74 -41.27 -7.00
C ASP A 305 -7.34 -41.73 -7.45
N GLY A 306 -6.48 -42.06 -6.49
CA GLY A 306 -5.16 -42.68 -6.75
C GLY A 306 -4.05 -41.70 -7.13
N ARG A 307 -4.26 -40.40 -6.94
CA ARG A 307 -3.23 -39.37 -7.19
C ARG A 307 -2.19 -39.28 -6.07
N THR A 308 -2.41 -39.96 -4.95
CA THR A 308 -1.44 -40.07 -3.85
C THR A 308 -1.57 -41.40 -3.12
N GLU A 309 -0.47 -41.82 -2.47
CA GLU A 309 -0.43 -42.92 -1.51
C GLU A 309 -0.58 -42.43 -0.05
N LEU A 310 -0.65 -41.11 0.16
CA LEU A 310 -0.79 -40.50 1.48
C LEU A 310 -2.13 -40.89 2.13
N ALA A 311 -2.10 -41.12 3.44
CA ALA A 311 -3.32 -41.26 4.23
C ALA A 311 -3.97 -39.89 4.46
N LEU A 312 -5.26 -39.77 4.14
CA LEU A 312 -6.03 -38.52 4.18
C LEU A 312 -7.23 -38.61 5.16
N PRO A 313 -6.99 -38.83 6.48
CA PRO A 313 -8.05 -38.96 7.48
C PRO A 313 -8.85 -37.66 7.66
N ASP A 314 -10.09 -37.77 8.16
CA ASP A 314 -10.90 -36.58 8.49
C ASP A 314 -10.27 -35.72 9.60
N GLU A 315 -9.49 -36.33 10.49
CA GLU A 315 -8.75 -35.66 11.56
C GLU A 315 -7.24 -35.92 11.39
N PRO A 316 -6.52 -35.08 10.63
CA PRO A 316 -5.09 -35.29 10.38
C PRO A 316 -4.23 -34.85 11.56
N THR A 317 -3.07 -35.49 11.72
CA THR A 317 -1.96 -34.89 12.47
C THR A 317 -1.38 -33.69 11.71
N ARG A 318 -0.61 -32.81 12.37
CA ARG A 318 0.09 -31.68 11.71
C ARG A 318 0.96 -32.16 10.55
N GLU A 319 1.63 -33.30 10.69
CA GLU A 319 2.50 -33.87 9.66
C GLU A 319 1.69 -34.39 8.47
N GLN A 320 0.59 -35.11 8.71
CA GLN A 320 -0.31 -35.56 7.64
C GLN A 320 -0.93 -34.39 6.90
N GLN A 321 -1.36 -33.35 7.63
CA GLN A 321 -1.85 -32.11 7.04
C GLN A 321 -0.79 -31.43 6.17
N GLN A 322 0.45 -31.30 6.67
CA GLN A 322 1.56 -30.71 5.94
C GLN A 322 1.84 -31.47 4.64
N GLN A 323 1.96 -32.80 4.70
CA GLN A 323 2.27 -33.64 3.55
C GLN A 323 1.19 -33.59 2.48
N ALA A 324 -0.08 -33.62 2.88
CA ALA A 324 -1.20 -33.54 1.94
C ALA A 324 -1.25 -32.17 1.24
N ILE A 325 -1.13 -31.06 1.98
CA ILE A 325 -1.14 -29.72 1.39
C ILE A 325 0.05 -29.55 0.45
N ALA A 326 1.25 -29.95 0.86
CA ALA A 326 2.44 -29.90 0.01
C ALA A 326 2.24 -30.70 -1.28
N ALA A 327 1.74 -31.94 -1.21
CA ALA A 327 1.47 -32.77 -2.38
C ALA A 327 0.42 -32.15 -3.32
N ALA A 328 -0.60 -31.47 -2.77
CA ALA A 328 -1.58 -30.75 -3.59
C ALA A 328 -0.99 -29.49 -4.25
N ILE A 329 -0.13 -28.75 -3.54
CA ILE A 329 0.60 -27.60 -4.10
C ILE A 329 1.52 -28.04 -5.24
N GLU A 330 2.16 -29.22 -5.15
CA GLU A 330 2.97 -29.77 -6.25
C GLU A 330 2.18 -29.92 -7.56
N LEU A 331 0.88 -30.25 -7.47
CA LEU A 331 0.02 -30.35 -8.66
C LEU A 331 -0.17 -28.99 -9.33
N ALA A 332 -0.33 -27.91 -8.55
CA ALA A 332 -0.42 -26.56 -9.07
C ALA A 332 0.94 -26.06 -9.61
N ALA A 333 2.02 -26.37 -8.88
CA ALA A 333 3.39 -25.99 -9.24
C ALA A 333 3.94 -26.73 -10.46
N ALA A 334 3.29 -27.80 -10.93
CA ALA A 334 3.66 -28.49 -12.16
C ALA A 334 3.31 -27.66 -13.42
N ASP A 335 2.25 -26.86 -13.35
CA ASP A 335 1.72 -26.05 -14.44
C ASP A 335 2.36 -24.66 -14.47
N ARG A 336 3.51 -24.56 -15.14
CA ARG A 336 4.39 -23.39 -15.11
C ARG A 336 4.56 -22.79 -16.50
N PRO A 337 4.70 -21.47 -16.63
CA PRO A 337 5.11 -20.89 -17.90
C PRO A 337 6.56 -21.29 -18.24
N PRO A 338 6.97 -21.21 -19.51
CA PRO A 338 8.38 -21.29 -19.88
C PRO A 338 9.18 -20.13 -19.28
N ARG A 339 10.52 -20.22 -19.30
CA ARG A 339 11.43 -19.24 -18.68
C ARG A 339 11.18 -17.79 -19.14
N ASP A 340 10.82 -17.61 -20.40
CA ASP A 340 10.50 -16.33 -21.04
C ASP A 340 8.98 -16.04 -21.10
N GLY A 341 8.15 -16.89 -20.49
CA GLY A 341 6.70 -16.87 -20.65
C GLY A 341 5.91 -16.09 -19.61
N ILE A 342 6.53 -15.54 -18.56
CA ILE A 342 5.79 -14.87 -17.46
C ILE A 342 5.00 -13.67 -17.99
N VAL A 343 5.60 -12.83 -18.84
CA VAL A 343 4.93 -11.62 -19.37
C VAL A 343 3.70 -12.00 -20.20
N ALA A 344 3.86 -12.96 -21.12
CA ALA A 344 2.74 -13.45 -21.93
C ALA A 344 1.63 -14.11 -21.07
N ALA A 345 2.02 -14.81 -20.00
CA ALA A 345 1.06 -15.37 -19.05
C ALA A 345 0.30 -14.26 -18.29
N ALA A 346 0.96 -13.15 -17.93
CA ALA A 346 0.33 -12.00 -17.31
C ALA A 346 -0.64 -11.27 -18.27
N GLU A 347 -0.27 -11.10 -19.55
CA GLU A 347 -1.16 -10.57 -20.60
C GLU A 347 -2.43 -11.40 -20.74
N HIS A 348 -2.28 -12.71 -20.86
CA HIS A 348 -3.43 -13.61 -20.94
C HIS A 348 -4.29 -13.58 -19.67
N SER A 349 -3.65 -13.50 -18.49
CA SER A 349 -4.33 -13.39 -17.20
C SER A 349 -5.18 -12.13 -17.11
N MET A 350 -4.69 -11.01 -17.65
CA MET A 350 -5.40 -9.74 -17.63
C MET A 350 -6.70 -9.81 -18.43
N GLU A 351 -6.68 -10.44 -19.61
CA GLU A 351 -7.86 -10.66 -20.43
C GLU A 351 -8.93 -11.51 -19.71
N ILE A 352 -8.49 -12.59 -19.06
CA ILE A 352 -9.37 -13.50 -18.33
C ILE A 352 -9.98 -12.80 -17.12
N ALA A 353 -9.16 -12.14 -16.30
CA ALA A 353 -9.60 -11.43 -15.10
C ALA A 353 -10.59 -10.31 -15.44
N THR A 354 -10.28 -9.50 -16.46
CA THR A 354 -11.15 -8.41 -16.91
C THR A 354 -12.50 -8.91 -17.41
N ARG A 355 -12.51 -10.00 -18.19
CA ARG A 355 -13.75 -10.60 -18.66
C ARG A 355 -14.60 -11.10 -17.50
N PHE A 356 -14.00 -11.82 -16.56
CA PHE A 356 -14.68 -12.36 -15.40
C PHE A 356 -15.30 -11.26 -14.53
N VAL A 357 -14.55 -10.18 -14.23
CA VAL A 357 -15.07 -9.03 -13.47
C VAL A 357 -16.29 -8.40 -14.14
N ARG A 358 -16.30 -8.31 -15.47
CA ARG A 358 -17.43 -7.78 -16.26
C ARG A 358 -18.63 -8.73 -16.24
N GLU A 359 -18.41 -10.02 -16.51
CA GLU A 359 -19.48 -11.02 -16.60
C GLU A 359 -20.18 -11.26 -15.27
N HIS A 360 -19.44 -11.17 -14.16
CA HIS A 360 -19.97 -11.33 -12.80
C HIS A 360 -20.39 -9.99 -12.15
N ASP A 361 -20.27 -8.88 -12.88
CA ASP A 361 -20.64 -7.53 -12.44
C ASP A 361 -20.05 -7.19 -11.05
N LEU A 362 -18.75 -7.43 -10.85
CA LEU A 362 -18.15 -7.38 -9.51
C LEU A 362 -17.83 -5.97 -9.02
N ILE A 363 -17.49 -5.05 -9.93
CA ILE A 363 -17.16 -3.65 -9.63
C ILE A 363 -17.27 -2.84 -10.93
N THR A 364 -17.55 -1.54 -10.84
CA THR A 364 -17.50 -0.67 -12.03
C THR A 364 -16.05 -0.42 -12.45
N ILE A 365 -15.73 -0.75 -13.70
CA ILE A 365 -14.39 -0.60 -14.30
C ILE A 365 -14.30 0.78 -14.96
N PRO A 366 -13.29 1.61 -14.63
CA PRO A 366 -13.11 2.89 -15.29
C PRO A 366 -12.45 2.73 -16.66
N ASP A 367 -12.54 3.76 -17.52
CA ASP A 367 -11.98 3.75 -18.89
C ASP A 367 -10.46 4.03 -18.95
N ASP A 368 -9.76 4.01 -17.82
CA ASP A 368 -8.33 4.32 -17.73
C ASP A 368 -7.48 3.30 -18.51
N PRO A 369 -6.45 3.77 -19.22
CA PRO A 369 -5.59 2.88 -19.97
C PRO A 369 -4.59 2.15 -19.06
N MET A 370 -4.36 0.88 -19.36
CA MET A 370 -3.42 0.02 -18.64
C MET A 370 -2.61 -0.82 -19.63
N THR A 371 -1.28 -0.84 -19.46
CA THR A 371 -0.34 -1.53 -20.35
C THR A 371 0.62 -2.39 -19.55
N ILE A 372 0.83 -3.65 -19.99
CA ILE A 372 1.83 -4.52 -19.37
C ILE A 372 3.19 -4.15 -19.95
N ILE A 373 4.18 -3.93 -19.08
CA ILE A 373 5.54 -3.63 -19.50
C ILE A 373 6.51 -4.62 -18.86
N ILE A 374 7.65 -4.81 -19.52
CA ILE A 374 8.80 -5.44 -18.87
C ILE A 374 9.29 -4.49 -17.79
N MET A 375 9.45 -5.01 -16.57
CA MET A 375 9.92 -4.20 -15.45
C MET A 375 11.28 -3.55 -15.76
N PRO A 376 11.43 -2.23 -15.54
CA PRO A 376 12.72 -1.55 -15.67
C PRO A 376 13.78 -2.18 -14.78
N GLU A 377 15.02 -2.30 -15.26
CA GLU A 377 16.09 -3.03 -14.57
C GLU A 377 16.35 -2.56 -13.14
N PHE A 378 16.38 -1.25 -12.92
CA PHE A 378 16.61 -0.64 -11.62
C PHE A 378 15.47 -0.89 -10.61
N GLN A 379 14.30 -1.34 -11.06
CA GLN A 379 13.16 -1.73 -10.21
C GLN A 379 13.11 -3.25 -9.94
N ARG A 380 13.93 -4.05 -10.63
CA ARG A 380 13.95 -5.52 -10.46
C ARG A 380 14.60 -5.91 -9.13
N GLY A 381 14.16 -7.03 -8.56
CA GLY A 381 14.77 -7.65 -7.38
C GLY A 381 14.09 -7.37 -6.04
N VAL A 382 13.03 -6.54 -6.03
CA VAL A 382 12.19 -6.30 -4.82
C VAL A 382 10.87 -7.06 -4.89
N SER A 383 10.18 -6.98 -6.04
CA SER A 383 8.96 -7.72 -6.34
C SER A 383 9.01 -8.34 -7.74
N VAL A 384 8.12 -9.30 -7.99
CA VAL A 384 8.00 -9.96 -9.31
C VAL A 384 7.18 -9.13 -10.28
N ALA A 385 6.21 -8.40 -9.77
CA ALA A 385 5.50 -7.39 -10.52
C ALA A 385 5.08 -6.26 -9.59
N TYR A 386 4.65 -5.14 -10.18
CA TYR A 386 3.98 -4.06 -9.48
C TYR A 386 3.06 -3.28 -10.41
N CYS A 387 2.07 -2.62 -9.83
CA CYS A 387 1.25 -1.60 -10.47
C CYS A 387 1.92 -0.22 -10.34
N ASP A 388 2.29 0.38 -11.46
CA ASP A 388 2.75 1.77 -11.58
C ASP A 388 1.57 2.65 -12.01
N SER A 389 0.79 3.14 -11.05
CA SER A 389 -0.31 4.07 -11.32
C SER A 389 0.18 5.52 -11.42
N PRO A 390 -0.47 6.38 -12.20
CA PRO A 390 -0.15 7.80 -12.18
C PRO A 390 -0.43 8.42 -10.80
N GLY A 391 0.20 9.57 -10.56
CA GLY A 391 0.01 10.32 -9.33
C GLY A 391 -1.46 10.71 -9.13
N PRO A 392 -1.93 10.86 -7.88
CA PRO A 392 -3.32 11.21 -7.58
C PRO A 392 -3.79 12.55 -8.16
N LEU A 393 -2.85 13.45 -8.52
CA LEU A 393 -3.18 14.72 -9.18
C LEU A 393 -3.22 14.62 -10.72
N GLU A 394 -2.85 13.47 -11.29
CA GLU A 394 -2.80 13.19 -12.73
C GLU A 394 -3.87 12.15 -13.15
N VAL A 395 -5.12 12.58 -13.18
CA VAL A 395 -6.25 11.69 -13.51
C VAL A 395 -6.24 11.28 -14.98
N GLY A 396 -6.40 9.99 -15.25
CA GLY A 396 -6.58 9.44 -16.60
C GLY A 396 -5.29 9.15 -17.37
N GLN A 397 -4.12 9.33 -16.74
CA GLN A 397 -2.83 8.95 -17.31
C GLN A 397 -2.63 7.43 -17.34
N GLN A 398 -1.66 6.99 -18.14
CA GLN A 398 -1.31 5.58 -18.32
C GLN A 398 -0.87 4.91 -17.00
N THR A 399 -1.50 3.78 -16.68
CA THR A 399 -1.02 2.84 -15.64
C THR A 399 -0.20 1.73 -16.29
N TYR A 400 0.91 1.34 -15.66
CA TYR A 400 1.72 0.20 -16.10
C TYR A 400 1.61 -0.96 -15.12
N TYR A 401 1.37 -2.16 -15.64
CA TYR A 401 1.56 -3.40 -14.88
C TYR A 401 2.94 -3.94 -15.26
N ALA A 402 3.93 -3.65 -14.44
CA ALA A 402 5.33 -3.98 -14.71
C ALA A 402 5.64 -5.40 -14.22
N VAL A 403 6.10 -6.28 -15.11
CA VAL A 403 6.39 -7.69 -14.80
C VAL A 403 7.88 -7.96 -15.00
N ALA A 404 8.55 -8.48 -13.98
CA ALA A 404 9.97 -8.78 -14.03
C ALA A 404 10.25 -10.06 -14.84
N PRO A 405 11.15 -10.02 -15.84
CA PRO A 405 11.66 -11.24 -16.44
C PRO A 405 12.57 -11.97 -15.45
N LEU A 406 12.80 -13.27 -15.66
CA LEU A 406 13.79 -14.01 -14.87
C LEU A 406 15.20 -13.49 -15.19
N PRO A 407 16.06 -13.28 -14.19
CA PRO A 407 17.45 -12.93 -14.43
C PRO A 407 18.19 -13.96 -15.31
N GLU A 408 19.03 -13.48 -16.22
CA GLU A 408 19.77 -14.34 -17.15
C GLU A 408 20.81 -15.21 -16.42
N ASP A 409 21.39 -14.69 -15.34
CA ASP A 409 22.44 -15.32 -14.54
C ASP A 409 21.92 -16.39 -13.56
N TRP A 410 20.60 -16.54 -13.43
CA TRP A 410 20.01 -17.57 -12.57
C TRP A 410 20.19 -18.98 -13.15
N THR A 411 20.59 -19.89 -12.26
CA THR A 411 20.67 -21.33 -12.55
C THR A 411 19.29 -21.92 -12.84
N ASP A 412 19.27 -23.09 -13.48
CA ASP A 412 18.02 -23.81 -13.76
C ASP A 412 17.24 -24.16 -12.47
N GLU A 413 17.95 -24.42 -11.37
CA GLU A 413 17.34 -24.68 -10.06
C GLU A 413 16.67 -23.42 -9.51
N GLN A 414 17.34 -22.25 -9.61
CA GLN A 414 16.78 -20.97 -9.19
C GLN A 414 15.53 -20.61 -10.01
N CYS A 415 15.62 -20.77 -11.34
CA CYS A 415 14.49 -20.53 -12.24
C CYS A 415 13.34 -21.49 -11.95
N THR A 416 13.64 -22.75 -11.68
CA THR A 416 12.63 -23.76 -11.33
C THR A 416 11.94 -23.41 -10.02
N SER A 417 12.68 -23.06 -8.96
CA SER A 417 12.10 -22.66 -7.67
C SER A 417 11.19 -21.44 -7.84
N PHE A 418 11.63 -20.44 -8.60
CA PHE A 418 10.83 -19.24 -8.86
C PHE A 418 9.57 -19.53 -9.68
N LEU A 419 9.67 -20.31 -10.76
CA LEU A 419 8.53 -20.64 -11.61
C LEU A 419 7.53 -21.59 -10.93
N ARG A 420 7.95 -22.34 -9.91
CA ARG A 420 7.04 -23.11 -9.05
C ARG A 420 6.22 -22.19 -8.14
N GLU A 421 6.86 -21.15 -7.58
CA GLU A 421 6.19 -20.11 -6.80
C GLU A 421 5.20 -19.33 -7.68
N TYR A 422 5.67 -18.88 -8.86
CA TYR A 422 4.94 -18.11 -9.85
C TYR A 422 4.49 -18.99 -11.03
N ASN A 423 3.82 -20.10 -10.70
CA ASN A 423 3.13 -20.97 -11.66
C ASN A 423 1.92 -20.25 -12.31
N ILE A 424 1.27 -20.86 -13.31
CA ILE A 424 0.20 -20.19 -14.09
C ILE A 424 -0.93 -19.66 -13.20
N ARG A 425 -1.36 -20.43 -12.19
CA ARG A 425 -2.40 -20.00 -11.22
C ARG A 425 -1.91 -18.86 -10.33
N SER A 426 -0.66 -18.90 -9.90
CA SER A 426 -0.06 -17.80 -9.15
C SER A 426 0.02 -16.52 -9.99
N ILE A 427 0.30 -16.63 -11.30
CA ILE A 427 0.31 -15.47 -12.21
C ILE A 427 -1.10 -14.92 -12.38
N HIS A 428 -2.13 -15.77 -12.51
CA HIS A 428 -3.51 -15.32 -12.48
C HIS A 428 -3.85 -14.55 -11.19
N ASN A 429 -3.45 -15.07 -10.02
CA ASN A 429 -3.68 -14.40 -8.73
C ASN A 429 -2.87 -13.09 -8.61
N LEU A 430 -1.63 -13.05 -9.12
CA LEU A 430 -0.81 -11.85 -9.18
C LEU A 430 -1.46 -10.78 -10.07
N THR A 431 -2.02 -11.14 -11.22
CA THR A 431 -2.73 -10.18 -12.08
C THR A 431 -4.02 -9.69 -11.44
N VAL A 432 -4.70 -10.53 -10.65
CA VAL A 432 -5.83 -10.07 -9.82
C VAL A 432 -5.39 -9.01 -8.81
N HIS A 433 -4.26 -9.26 -8.12
CA HIS A 433 -3.69 -8.37 -7.12
C HIS A 433 -3.23 -7.02 -7.71
N GLU A 434 -2.40 -7.06 -8.75
CA GLU A 434 -1.76 -5.87 -9.31
C GLU A 434 -2.67 -5.08 -10.26
N ALA A 435 -3.58 -5.76 -10.96
CA ALA A 435 -4.36 -5.15 -12.03
C ALA A 435 -5.87 -5.20 -11.77
N MET A 436 -6.51 -6.35 -12.03
CA MET A 436 -7.96 -6.43 -12.20
C MET A 436 -8.59 -7.49 -11.29
N PRO A 437 -9.41 -7.11 -10.29
CA PRO A 437 -9.83 -5.76 -9.89
C PRO A 437 -9.00 -5.14 -8.74
N GLY A 438 -7.74 -5.55 -8.55
CA GLY A 438 -6.85 -5.08 -7.49
C GLY A 438 -6.32 -3.64 -7.69
N HIS A 439 -5.00 -3.45 -7.61
CA HIS A 439 -4.38 -2.12 -7.52
C HIS A 439 -4.76 -1.18 -8.67
N PHE A 440 -4.60 -1.59 -9.93
CA PHE A 440 -4.95 -0.71 -11.07
C PHE A 440 -6.37 -0.17 -10.96
N LEU A 441 -7.36 -1.06 -10.80
CA LEU A 441 -8.76 -0.63 -10.76
C LEU A 441 -9.04 0.24 -9.54
N GLN A 442 -8.50 -0.12 -8.37
CA GLN A 442 -8.70 0.63 -7.14
C GLN A 442 -8.10 2.03 -7.21
N LEU A 443 -6.86 2.16 -7.70
CA LEU A 443 -6.15 3.43 -7.80
C LEU A 443 -6.76 4.32 -8.89
N ALA A 444 -7.14 3.77 -10.05
CA ALA A 444 -7.86 4.50 -11.09
C ALA A 444 -9.17 5.12 -10.56
N ARG A 445 -9.87 4.42 -9.67
CA ARG A 445 -11.05 4.97 -8.99
C ARG A 445 -10.68 5.97 -7.89
N SER A 446 -9.64 5.69 -7.10
CA SER A 446 -9.17 6.57 -6.03
C SER A 446 -8.79 7.96 -6.54
N ASN A 447 -8.16 8.04 -7.72
CA ASN A 447 -7.76 9.32 -8.33
C ASN A 447 -8.96 10.20 -8.74
N ARG A 448 -10.19 9.66 -8.74
CA ARG A 448 -11.43 10.40 -8.99
C ARG A 448 -12.19 10.76 -7.71
N CYS A 449 -11.58 10.56 -6.54
CA CYS A 449 -12.14 10.97 -5.27
C CYS A 449 -12.35 12.51 -5.26
N PRO A 450 -13.54 13.02 -4.88
CA PRO A 450 -13.78 14.46 -4.81
C PRO A 450 -12.87 15.20 -3.82
N SER A 451 -12.40 14.54 -2.76
CA SER A 451 -11.47 15.13 -1.81
C SER A 451 -10.03 15.01 -2.33
N ARG A 452 -9.45 16.15 -2.70
CA ARG A 452 -8.03 16.25 -3.10
C ARG A 452 -7.09 15.79 -1.99
N LEU A 453 -7.47 16.03 -0.73
CA LEU A 453 -6.68 15.61 0.42
C LEU A 453 -6.62 14.08 0.53
N ARG A 454 -7.74 13.38 0.32
CA ARG A 454 -7.80 11.90 0.27
C ARG A 454 -7.19 11.29 -0.99
N ALA A 455 -7.04 12.08 -2.05
CA ALA A 455 -6.27 11.67 -3.21
C ALA A 455 -4.76 11.75 -2.88
N LEU A 456 -4.32 12.85 -2.26
CA LEU A 456 -2.93 13.09 -1.85
C LEU A 456 -2.47 12.14 -0.73
N LEU A 457 -3.30 11.95 0.29
CA LEU A 457 -3.04 11.07 1.44
C LEU A 457 -3.63 9.69 1.18
N SER A 458 -2.83 8.64 1.34
CA SER A 458 -3.27 7.26 1.13
C SER A 458 -2.85 6.33 2.27
N SER A 459 -3.72 5.36 2.56
CA SER A 459 -3.48 4.30 3.53
C SER A 459 -2.95 3.06 2.82
N GLY A 460 -1.70 2.69 3.11
CA GLY A 460 -1.14 1.42 2.64
C GLY A 460 -1.92 0.21 3.15
N VAL A 461 -2.58 0.30 4.31
CA VAL A 461 -3.46 -0.76 4.83
C VAL A 461 -4.70 -0.91 3.94
N PHE A 462 -5.33 0.19 3.54
CA PHE A 462 -6.46 0.14 2.62
C PHE A 462 -6.08 -0.45 1.26
N VAL A 463 -5.00 0.08 0.66
CA VAL A 463 -4.58 -0.27 -0.71
C VAL A 463 -4.14 -1.72 -0.82
N GLU A 464 -3.22 -2.16 0.06
CA GLU A 464 -2.73 -3.55 0.07
C GLU A 464 -3.82 -4.53 0.51
N GLY A 465 -4.61 -4.12 1.50
CA GLY A 465 -5.75 -4.90 1.96
C GLY A 465 -6.79 -5.13 0.87
N TRP A 466 -7.05 -4.13 0.02
CA TRP A 466 -7.98 -4.24 -1.09
C TRP A 466 -7.50 -5.28 -2.11
N ALA A 467 -6.23 -5.19 -2.53
CA ALA A 467 -5.66 -6.14 -3.49
C ALA A 467 -5.79 -7.58 -2.96
N CYS A 468 -5.36 -7.84 -1.71
CA CYS A 468 -5.53 -9.15 -1.07
C CYS A 468 -7.00 -9.57 -0.89
N TYR A 469 -7.91 -8.64 -0.63
CA TYR A 469 -9.36 -8.92 -0.57
C TYR A 469 -9.88 -9.39 -1.92
N THR A 470 -9.47 -8.74 -3.01
CA THR A 470 -9.93 -9.09 -4.36
C THR A 470 -9.48 -10.47 -4.81
N GLU A 471 -8.30 -10.93 -4.39
CA GLU A 471 -7.84 -12.31 -4.63
C GLU A 471 -8.85 -13.34 -4.09
N GLN A 472 -9.26 -13.17 -2.83
CA GLN A 472 -10.23 -14.07 -2.20
C GLN A 472 -11.61 -13.92 -2.83
N MET A 473 -12.06 -12.69 -3.08
CA MET A 473 -13.36 -12.41 -3.68
C MET A 473 -13.50 -13.02 -5.08
N MET A 474 -12.48 -12.88 -5.95
CA MET A 474 -12.47 -13.51 -7.27
C MET A 474 -12.59 -15.04 -7.18
N SER A 475 -11.80 -15.65 -6.29
CA SER A 475 -11.84 -17.09 -6.04
C SER A 475 -13.23 -17.56 -5.54
N GLU A 476 -13.82 -16.84 -4.58
CA GLU A 476 -15.17 -17.10 -4.04
C GLU A 476 -16.27 -17.01 -5.11
N GLN A 477 -16.12 -16.11 -6.08
CA GLN A 477 -17.07 -15.94 -7.19
C GLN A 477 -16.92 -17.00 -8.29
N GLY A 478 -15.90 -17.86 -8.19
CA GLY A 478 -15.68 -18.99 -9.10
C GLY A 478 -14.75 -18.68 -10.26
N PHE A 479 -13.81 -17.77 -10.07
CA PHE A 479 -12.75 -17.49 -11.04
C PHE A 479 -12.05 -18.79 -11.50
N LEU A 480 -11.77 -18.88 -12.80
CA LEU A 480 -11.27 -20.09 -13.47
C LEU A 480 -12.15 -21.33 -13.20
N ASP A 481 -13.47 -21.16 -13.38
CA ASP A 481 -14.47 -22.24 -13.27
C ASP A 481 -14.41 -23.02 -11.94
N ARG A 482 -14.10 -22.31 -10.84
CA ARG A 482 -13.91 -22.89 -9.50
C ARG A 482 -12.82 -23.98 -9.46
N ASP A 483 -11.72 -23.80 -10.21
CA ASP A 483 -10.56 -24.70 -10.13
C ASP A 483 -10.07 -24.83 -8.66
N PRO A 484 -10.14 -26.04 -8.06
CA PRO A 484 -9.71 -26.23 -6.67
C PRO A 484 -8.23 -25.95 -6.47
N LEU A 485 -7.38 -26.15 -7.48
CA LEU A 485 -5.97 -25.78 -7.41
C LEU A 485 -5.78 -24.27 -7.46
N MET A 486 -6.66 -23.52 -8.15
CA MET A 486 -6.65 -22.05 -8.09
C MET A 486 -6.99 -21.58 -6.67
N ARG A 487 -8.05 -22.12 -6.06
CA ARG A 487 -8.39 -21.83 -4.65
C ARG A 487 -7.20 -22.15 -3.72
N LEU A 488 -6.55 -23.29 -3.90
CA LEU A 488 -5.38 -23.67 -3.11
C LEU A 488 -4.23 -22.66 -3.24
N VAL A 489 -3.95 -22.18 -4.46
CA VAL A 489 -2.93 -21.15 -4.71
C VAL A 489 -3.31 -19.80 -4.10
N THR A 490 -4.57 -19.37 -4.22
CA THR A 490 -5.08 -18.15 -3.58
C THR A 490 -4.95 -18.23 -2.04
N LEU A 491 -5.20 -19.40 -1.44
CA LEU A 491 -4.98 -19.61 0.00
C LEU A 491 -3.49 -19.63 0.37
N LYS A 492 -2.62 -20.19 -0.47
CA LYS A 492 -1.15 -20.11 -0.29
C LYS A 492 -0.66 -18.66 -0.29
N TRP A 493 -1.17 -17.84 -1.20
CA TRP A 493 -0.88 -16.39 -1.23
C TRP A 493 -1.41 -15.69 0.02
N TYR A 494 -2.58 -16.07 0.51
CA TYR A 494 -3.09 -15.54 1.77
C TYR A 494 -2.27 -15.97 3.00
N LEU A 495 -1.77 -17.21 3.03
CA LEU A 495 -0.80 -17.64 4.03
C LEU A 495 0.48 -16.81 4.01
N ARG A 496 0.94 -16.37 2.82
CA ARG A 496 2.06 -15.43 2.72
C ARG A 496 1.72 -14.13 3.45
N THR A 497 0.57 -13.53 3.18
CA THR A 497 0.08 -12.33 3.88
C THR A 497 -0.01 -12.51 5.39
N ILE A 498 -0.53 -13.64 5.87
CA ILE A 498 -0.59 -13.98 7.30
C ILE A 498 0.82 -14.10 7.90
N SER A 499 1.70 -14.87 7.25
CA SER A 499 3.06 -15.10 7.72
C SER A 499 3.90 -13.82 7.72
N ASN A 500 3.65 -12.87 6.81
CA ASN A 500 4.28 -11.55 6.78
C ASN A 500 4.01 -10.78 8.09
N ALA A 501 2.76 -10.76 8.56
CA ALA A 501 2.38 -10.09 9.79
C ALA A 501 2.96 -10.77 11.05
N ILE A 502 3.19 -12.09 11.02
CA ILE A 502 3.88 -12.81 12.10
C ILE A 502 5.39 -12.51 12.04
N LEU A 503 5.98 -12.57 10.85
CA LEU A 503 7.41 -12.41 10.62
C LEU A 503 7.90 -11.02 11.02
N ASP A 504 7.18 -9.97 10.62
CA ASP A 504 7.58 -8.58 10.81
C ASP A 504 7.77 -8.23 12.30
N GLN A 505 6.77 -8.49 13.13
CA GLN A 505 6.90 -8.34 14.59
C GLN A 505 7.90 -9.34 15.17
N SER A 506 8.00 -10.56 14.67
CA SER A 506 9.00 -11.51 15.19
C SER A 506 10.44 -11.06 14.93
N ILE A 507 10.70 -10.34 13.85
CA ILE A 507 12.01 -9.75 13.58
C ILE A 507 12.29 -8.59 14.51
N HIS A 508 11.42 -7.59 14.53
CA HIS A 508 11.72 -6.32 15.20
C HIS A 508 11.42 -6.33 16.71
N PHE A 509 10.54 -7.21 17.17
CA PHE A 509 10.13 -7.34 18.57
C PHE A 509 10.70 -8.61 19.23
N ASP A 510 10.46 -9.79 18.66
CA ASP A 510 10.83 -11.07 19.32
C ASP A 510 12.31 -11.45 19.15
N GLY A 511 12.99 -10.87 18.16
CA GLY A 511 14.39 -11.18 17.87
C GLY A 511 14.60 -12.53 17.16
N ILE A 512 13.61 -12.99 16.37
CA ILE A 512 13.66 -14.25 15.63
C ILE A 512 14.93 -14.37 14.78
N ARG A 513 15.45 -15.58 14.67
CA ARG A 513 16.60 -15.88 13.83
C ARG A 513 16.17 -16.24 12.41
N ARG A 514 17.10 -16.14 11.46
CA ARG A 514 16.85 -16.47 10.05
C ARG A 514 16.29 -17.88 9.88
N ASP A 515 16.84 -18.88 10.57
CA ASP A 515 16.40 -20.27 10.46
C ASP A 515 14.93 -20.46 10.89
N GLU A 516 14.52 -19.80 11.96
CA GLU A 516 13.13 -19.80 12.45
C GLU A 516 12.20 -19.03 11.50
N ALA A 517 12.65 -17.90 10.95
CA ALA A 517 11.91 -17.13 9.94
C ALA A 517 11.70 -17.94 8.65
N MET A 518 12.74 -18.62 8.16
CA MET A 518 12.64 -19.49 6.99
C MET A 518 11.67 -20.65 7.24
N LYS A 519 11.67 -21.22 8.45
CA LYS A 519 10.71 -22.25 8.85
C LYS A 519 9.26 -21.75 8.77
N LEU A 520 8.97 -20.58 9.34
CA LEU A 520 7.64 -19.96 9.26
C LEU A 520 7.20 -19.78 7.79
N MET A 521 8.08 -19.26 6.93
CA MET A 521 7.73 -19.00 5.53
C MET A 521 7.59 -20.27 4.69
N MET A 522 8.50 -21.23 4.85
CA MET A 522 8.56 -22.42 4.00
C MET A 522 7.69 -23.57 4.51
N GLU A 523 7.68 -23.84 5.81
CA GLU A 523 6.87 -24.94 6.37
C GLU A 523 5.43 -24.49 6.63
N ASP A 524 5.25 -23.36 7.33
CA ASP A 524 3.91 -22.95 7.75
C ASP A 524 3.12 -22.25 6.63
N ALA A 525 3.81 -21.49 5.74
CA ALA A 525 3.20 -20.77 4.62
C ALA A 525 3.53 -21.35 3.23
N PHE A 526 4.24 -22.48 3.14
CA PHE A 526 4.53 -23.21 1.90
C PHE A 526 5.24 -22.39 0.80
N GLN A 527 5.98 -21.35 1.16
CA GLN A 527 6.74 -20.55 0.19
C GLN A 527 7.95 -21.34 -0.32
N GLU A 528 8.28 -21.16 -1.60
CA GLU A 528 9.54 -21.63 -2.17
C GLU A 528 10.74 -20.87 -1.57
N GLU A 529 11.92 -21.52 -1.52
CA GLU A 529 13.11 -20.99 -0.82
C GLU A 529 13.49 -19.59 -1.29
N ARG A 530 13.42 -19.32 -2.61
CA ARG A 530 13.82 -18.02 -3.18
C ARG A 530 12.91 -16.88 -2.75
N GLU A 531 11.62 -17.15 -2.67
CA GLU A 531 10.61 -16.19 -2.19
C GLU A 531 10.79 -15.92 -0.68
N ALA A 532 11.06 -16.96 0.11
CA ALA A 532 11.31 -16.84 1.55
C ALA A 532 12.63 -16.08 1.83
N ALA A 533 13.70 -16.38 1.09
CA ALA A 533 15.00 -15.72 1.24
C ALA A 533 14.95 -14.23 0.86
N GLY A 534 14.28 -13.89 -0.25
CA GLY A 534 14.06 -12.49 -0.65
C GLY A 534 13.25 -11.72 0.40
N LYS A 535 12.22 -12.36 0.96
CA LYS A 535 11.38 -11.80 2.02
C LYS A 535 12.12 -11.58 3.33
N TRP A 536 13.00 -12.49 3.73
CA TRP A 536 13.90 -12.27 4.88
C TRP A 536 14.76 -11.01 4.69
N THR A 537 15.33 -10.80 3.50
CA THR A 537 16.08 -9.57 3.20
C THR A 537 15.19 -8.34 3.28
N ARG A 538 14.00 -8.37 2.65
CA ARG A 538 13.02 -7.27 2.71
C ARG A 538 12.61 -6.93 4.15
N ALA A 539 12.39 -7.94 5.00
CA ALA A 539 11.96 -7.75 6.38
C ALA A 539 13.09 -7.25 7.31
N GLN A 540 14.35 -7.30 6.88
CA GLN A 540 15.44 -6.59 7.56
C GLN A 540 15.51 -5.12 7.14
N LEU A 541 15.12 -4.81 5.90
CA LEU A 541 15.22 -3.47 5.32
C LEU A 541 14.00 -2.58 5.61
N THR A 542 12.85 -3.21 5.89
CA THR A 542 11.57 -2.55 6.15
C THR A 542 11.04 -2.98 7.52
N SER A 543 10.04 -2.26 8.03
CA SER A 543 9.38 -2.58 9.31
C SER A 543 7.93 -2.13 9.26
N THR A 544 7.01 -2.87 9.89
CA THR A 544 5.56 -2.62 9.99
C THR A 544 4.79 -2.71 8.67
N GLN A 545 5.47 -2.51 7.54
CA GLN A 545 4.88 -2.55 6.20
C GLN A 545 4.34 -3.95 5.86
N LEU A 546 5.03 -5.01 6.26
CA LEU A 546 4.56 -6.38 6.00
C LEU A 546 3.23 -6.71 6.72
N SER A 547 2.90 -5.98 7.77
CA SER A 547 1.63 -6.14 8.50
C SER A 547 0.44 -5.51 7.78
N THR A 548 0.66 -4.57 6.84
CA THR A 548 -0.44 -3.81 6.21
C THR A 548 -1.36 -4.71 5.39
N TYR A 549 -0.78 -5.67 4.65
CA TYR A 549 -1.52 -6.63 3.84
C TYR A 549 -2.54 -7.41 4.67
N PHE A 550 -2.10 -8.01 5.78
CA PHE A 550 -2.96 -8.87 6.61
C PHE A 550 -4.00 -8.05 7.36
N VAL A 551 -3.60 -6.94 7.97
CA VAL A 551 -4.54 -6.08 8.69
C VAL A 551 -5.58 -5.50 7.73
N GLY A 552 -5.15 -5.06 6.55
CA GLY A 552 -6.01 -4.49 5.53
C GLY A 552 -7.05 -5.49 5.03
N VAL A 553 -6.62 -6.70 4.64
CA VAL A 553 -7.56 -7.70 4.11
C VAL A 553 -8.56 -8.17 5.17
N GLN A 554 -8.13 -8.28 6.43
CA GLN A 554 -9.04 -8.57 7.55
C GLN A 554 -10.09 -7.46 7.72
N GLN A 555 -9.67 -6.19 7.67
CA GLN A 555 -10.60 -5.08 7.78
C GLN A 555 -11.57 -4.99 6.60
N HIS A 556 -11.13 -5.31 5.38
CA HIS A 556 -12.02 -5.38 4.22
C HIS A 556 -13.03 -6.54 4.34
N PHE A 557 -12.65 -7.69 4.91
CA PHE A 557 -13.61 -8.75 5.24
C PHE A 557 -14.60 -8.33 6.33
N ASP A 558 -14.12 -7.76 7.43
CA ASP A 558 -14.95 -7.26 8.53
C ASP A 558 -15.95 -6.21 8.03
N LEU A 559 -15.53 -5.34 7.09
CA LEU A 559 -16.39 -4.36 6.44
C LEU A 559 -17.39 -5.01 5.49
N ARG A 560 -16.98 -5.97 4.65
CA ARG A 560 -17.90 -6.67 3.74
C ARG A 560 -19.01 -7.39 4.49
N GLU A 561 -18.67 -8.11 5.55
CA GLU A 561 -19.68 -8.85 6.32
C GLU A 561 -20.61 -7.90 7.07
N ALA A 562 -20.11 -6.80 7.66
CA ALA A 562 -20.97 -5.78 8.25
C ALA A 562 -21.92 -5.12 7.22
N ALA A 563 -21.43 -4.83 6.02
CA ALA A 563 -22.26 -4.31 4.93
C ALA A 563 -23.33 -5.31 4.48
N ARG A 564 -22.97 -6.60 4.38
CA ARG A 564 -23.91 -7.68 4.05
C ARG A 564 -25.02 -7.79 5.09
N GLU A 565 -24.67 -7.78 6.37
CA GLU A 565 -25.63 -7.83 7.48
C GLU A 565 -26.55 -6.62 7.50
N GLN A 566 -26.00 -5.41 7.32
CA GLN A 566 -26.77 -4.17 7.39
C GLN A 566 -27.65 -3.93 6.16
N TRP A 567 -27.19 -4.29 4.95
CA TRP A 567 -27.93 -4.03 3.71
C TRP A 567 -28.88 -5.16 3.32
N GLY A 568 -28.70 -6.37 3.86
CA GLY A 568 -29.60 -7.51 3.62
C GLY A 568 -29.79 -7.80 2.12
N ASP A 569 -31.04 -7.80 1.67
CA ASP A 569 -31.40 -8.08 0.27
C ASP A 569 -30.85 -7.05 -0.73
N ASP A 570 -30.52 -5.84 -0.27
CA ASP A 570 -29.93 -4.82 -1.14
C ASP A 570 -28.40 -4.98 -1.28
N PHE A 571 -27.79 -5.98 -0.64
CA PHE A 571 -26.37 -6.27 -0.79
C PHE A 571 -26.08 -6.93 -2.14
N SER A 572 -25.12 -6.38 -2.87
CA SER A 572 -24.44 -7.05 -3.98
C SER A 572 -22.95 -6.72 -3.90
N LEU A 573 -22.09 -7.60 -4.44
CA LEU A 573 -20.66 -7.33 -4.51
C LEU A 573 -20.37 -6.05 -5.28
N LYS A 574 -21.08 -5.80 -6.39
CA LYS A 574 -20.96 -4.55 -7.14
C LYS A 574 -21.19 -3.34 -6.25
N ARG A 575 -22.34 -3.30 -5.58
CA ARG A 575 -22.73 -2.17 -4.73
C ARG A 575 -21.71 -1.94 -3.62
N TYR A 576 -21.27 -3.02 -2.97
CA TYR A 576 -20.27 -2.98 -1.92
C TYR A 576 -18.93 -2.44 -2.44
N ASN A 577 -18.39 -3.07 -3.48
CA ASN A 577 -17.09 -2.73 -4.06
C ASN A 577 -17.09 -1.29 -4.62
N ASP A 578 -18.18 -0.86 -5.26
CA ASP A 578 -18.35 0.51 -5.76
C ASP A 578 -18.40 1.53 -4.62
N ALA A 579 -19.10 1.22 -3.53
CA ALA A 579 -19.20 2.10 -2.36
C ALA A 579 -17.86 2.25 -1.63
N VAL A 580 -17.14 1.15 -1.40
CA VAL A 580 -15.83 1.16 -0.71
C VAL A 580 -14.80 1.97 -1.48
N THR A 581 -14.74 1.81 -2.80
CA THR A 581 -13.74 2.47 -3.67
C THR A 581 -14.11 3.89 -4.08
N ALA A 582 -15.29 4.40 -3.69
CA ALA A 582 -15.73 5.77 -4.00
C ALA A 582 -15.07 6.84 -3.13
N HIS A 583 -14.38 6.46 -2.06
CA HIS A 583 -13.89 7.38 -1.02
C HIS A 583 -12.39 7.66 -1.09
N GLY A 584 -11.71 7.31 -2.19
CA GLY A 584 -10.26 7.35 -2.27
C GLY A 584 -9.64 6.14 -1.55
N SER A 585 -8.52 6.36 -0.87
CA SER A 585 -7.80 5.31 -0.13
C SER A 585 -7.56 5.64 1.36
N PRO A 586 -8.52 6.18 2.14
CA PRO A 586 -8.33 6.39 3.57
C PRO A 586 -8.35 5.05 4.33
N PRO A 587 -7.88 5.01 5.60
CA PRO A 587 -7.95 3.80 6.42
C PRO A 587 -9.34 3.15 6.39
N VAL A 588 -9.39 1.81 6.36
CA VAL A 588 -10.65 1.05 6.19
C VAL A 588 -11.68 1.39 7.28
N ARG A 589 -11.25 1.73 8.50
CA ARG A 589 -12.15 2.18 9.59
C ARG A 589 -12.96 3.45 9.25
N PHE A 590 -12.39 4.37 8.47
CA PHE A 590 -13.11 5.56 8.01
C PHE A 590 -14.06 5.21 6.86
N VAL A 591 -13.62 4.39 5.91
CA VAL A 591 -14.49 3.91 4.82
C VAL A 591 -15.69 3.15 5.39
N ARG A 592 -15.47 2.28 6.38
CA ARG A 592 -16.55 1.61 7.12
C ARG A 592 -17.58 2.59 7.63
N SER A 593 -17.11 3.64 8.30
CA SER A 593 -17.99 4.64 8.88
C SER A 593 -18.78 5.40 7.81
N LEU A 594 -18.14 5.77 6.70
CA LEU A 594 -18.79 6.43 5.57
C LEU A 594 -19.83 5.54 4.88
N VAL A 595 -19.49 4.27 4.62
CA VAL A 595 -20.33 3.29 3.91
C VAL A 595 -21.52 2.82 4.74
N LEU A 596 -21.32 2.61 6.05
CA LEU A 596 -22.34 2.06 6.95
C LEU A 596 -23.12 3.14 7.74
N GLY A 597 -22.69 4.40 7.66
CA GLY A 597 -23.30 5.50 8.42
C GLY A 597 -22.92 5.51 9.91
N GLU A 598 -21.93 4.72 10.34
CA GLU A 598 -21.44 4.67 11.72
C GLU A 598 -20.72 5.99 12.10
N PRO A 599 -20.59 6.36 13.39
CA PRO A 599 -19.81 7.54 13.80
C PRO A 599 -18.36 7.46 13.32
N ILE A 600 -17.80 8.57 12.82
CA ILE A 600 -16.39 8.61 12.41
C ILE A 600 -15.51 8.44 13.66
N PRO A 601 -14.59 7.43 13.70
CA PRO A 601 -13.71 7.22 14.84
C PRO A 601 -12.71 8.38 15.01
N GLU A 602 -12.21 8.55 16.23
CA GLU A 602 -11.22 9.58 16.58
C GLU A 602 -9.81 9.28 16.09
#